data_AF-A0A090WU12-F1
#
_entry.id   AF-A0A090WU12-F1
#
_cell.length_a   1.000
_cell.length_b   1.000
_cell.length_c   1.000
_cell.angle_alpha   90.00
_cell.angle_beta   90.00
_cell.angle_gamma   90.00
#
_symmetry.space_group_name_H-M   'P 1'
#
loop_
_entity.id
_entity.type
_entity.pdbx_description
1 polymer ?
#
loop_
_entity_poly.entity_id
_entity_poly.type
_entity_poly.pdbx_seq_one_letter_code
_entity_poly.pdbx_strand_id
1 'polypeptide(L)'
;MFQLGKTIISEEIVKKDFLCNLSACKGACCIDGDAGAPLEEDEIKIMEAIYPKVKPFLRQEGIDAIEAQGTYTTSEDGDLETPLINGADCAYVIFDDKKCGTLCY
;
A
#
# COMPACT_ATOMS: atom_id res chain seq x y z
N MET A 1 18.53 19.11 11.10
CA MET A 1 18.11 18.20 12.19
C MET A 1 17.11 18.96 13.05
N PHE A 2 16.05 18.34 13.55
CA PHE A 2 15.03 19.01 14.37
C PHE A 2 14.86 18.31 15.73
N GLN A 3 14.43 19.08 16.74
CA GLN A 3 14.38 18.62 18.13
C GLN A 3 12.93 18.46 18.59
N LEU A 4 12.58 17.25 19.06
CA LEU A 4 11.35 17.00 19.81
C LEU A 4 11.70 16.77 21.28
N GLY A 5 11.32 17.71 22.15
CA GLY A 5 11.64 17.64 23.57
C GLY A 5 13.15 17.63 23.82
N LYS A 6 13.71 16.49 24.25
CA LYS A 6 15.15 16.31 24.51
C LYS A 6 15.87 15.47 23.45
N THR A 7 15.17 15.02 22.42
CA THR A 7 15.71 14.11 21.40
C THR A 7 16.02 14.90 20.14
N ILE A 8 17.25 14.76 19.63
CA ILE A 8 17.69 15.34 18.36
C ILE A 8 17.44 14.32 17.26
N ILE A 9 16.62 14.68 16.28
CA ILE A 9 16.22 13.81 15.17
C ILE A 9 16.87 14.34 13.89
N SER A 10 17.51 13.44 13.13
CA SER A 10 18.07 13.81 11.83
C SER A 10 16.96 14.19 10.85
N GLU A 11 17.14 15.25 10.08
CA GLU A 11 16.23 15.59 8.97
C GLU A 11 16.23 14.52 7.87
N GLU A 12 17.25 13.68 7.83
CA GLU A 12 17.30 12.55 6.90
C GLU A 12 16.20 11.51 7.18
N ILE A 13 15.66 11.44 8.39
CA ILE A 13 14.51 10.56 8.72
C ILE A 13 13.24 11.04 8.02
N VAL A 14 13.09 12.35 7.79
CA VAL A 14 11.91 12.92 7.12
C VAL A 14 12.02 12.74 5.60
N LYS A 15 13.24 12.61 5.07
CA LYS A 15 13.50 12.50 3.62
C LYS A 15 13.66 11.08 3.11
N LYS A 16 13.76 10.09 4.01
CA LYS A 16 13.93 8.69 3.61
C LYS A 16 12.56 8.03 3.52
N ASP A 17 12.28 7.47 2.35
CA ASP A 17 11.10 6.64 2.13
C ASP A 17 11.07 5.48 3.13
N PHE A 18 9.91 5.31 3.76
CA PHE A 18 9.70 4.31 4.79
C PHE A 18 9.71 2.92 4.15
N LEU A 19 10.84 2.21 4.28
CA LEU A 19 10.95 0.82 3.84
C LEU A 19 10.30 -0.11 4.87
N CYS A 20 9.25 -0.82 4.46
CA CYS A 20 8.60 -1.82 5.29
C CYS A 20 9.59 -2.91 5.74
N ASN A 21 9.70 -3.10 7.06
CA ASN A 21 10.43 -4.23 7.62
C ASN A 21 9.53 -5.47 7.63
N LEU A 22 9.50 -6.18 6.51
CA LEU A 22 8.68 -7.40 6.33
C LEU A 22 9.01 -8.50 7.34
N SER A 23 10.25 -8.56 7.86
CA SER A 23 10.63 -9.51 8.90
C SER A 23 9.98 -9.18 10.25
N ALA A 24 9.74 -7.90 10.52
CA ALA A 24 9.12 -7.42 11.75
C ALA A 24 7.58 -7.44 11.66
N CYS A 25 7.00 -6.94 10.56
CA CYS A 25 5.55 -6.82 10.43
C CYS A 25 4.86 -8.07 9.88
N LYS A 26 5.59 -8.94 9.17
CA LYS A 26 5.06 -10.16 8.52
C LYS A 26 3.82 -9.91 7.63
N GLY A 27 3.71 -8.71 7.06
CA GLY A 27 2.58 -8.32 6.22
C GLY A 27 1.35 -7.83 6.98
N ALA A 28 1.39 -7.68 8.31
CA ALA A 28 0.24 -7.23 9.10
C ALA A 28 -0.35 -5.89 8.61
N CYS A 29 0.52 -4.94 8.24
CA CYS A 29 0.10 -3.63 7.69
C CYS A 29 -0.62 -3.74 6.32
N CYS A 30 -0.48 -4.86 5.61
CA CYS A 30 -1.08 -5.08 4.30
C CYS A 30 -2.39 -5.88 4.36
N ILE A 31 -2.66 -6.52 5.51
CA ILE A 31 -3.78 -7.45 5.73
C ILE A 31 -4.80 -6.86 6.71
N ASP A 32 -4.31 -6.13 7.71
CA ASP A 32 -5.12 -5.48 8.75
C ASP A 32 -4.89 -3.96 8.73
N GLY A 33 -4.74 -3.37 7.53
CA GLY A 33 -4.54 -1.93 7.38
C GLY A 33 -5.88 -1.18 7.38
N ASP A 34 -6.02 -0.15 8.23
CA ASP A 34 -7.18 0.74 8.21
C ASP A 34 -7.14 1.77 7.06
N ALA A 35 -6.00 1.88 6.36
CA ALA A 35 -5.78 2.80 5.25
C ALA A 35 -4.94 2.13 4.15
N GLY A 36 -5.15 2.56 2.90
CA GLY A 36 -4.38 2.12 1.75
C GLY A 36 -2.94 2.63 1.80
N ALA A 37 -2.09 2.06 0.95
CA ALA A 37 -0.74 2.61 0.77
C ALA A 37 -0.88 3.97 0.07
N PRO A 38 -0.25 5.04 0.60
CA PRO A 38 -0.30 6.37 0.00
C PRO A 38 0.40 6.35 -1.36
N LEU A 39 -0.13 7.13 -2.31
CA LEU A 39 0.34 7.20 -3.69
C LEU A 39 0.58 8.64 -4.12
N GLU A 40 1.60 8.86 -4.96
CA GLU A 40 1.79 10.13 -5.66
C GLU A 40 1.03 10.17 -6.99
N GLU A 41 0.74 11.39 -7.49
CA GLU A 41 0.02 11.58 -8.77
C GLU A 41 0.73 10.93 -9.97
N ASP A 42 2.06 10.85 -9.93
CA ASP A 42 2.85 10.21 -10.99
C ASP A 42 2.86 8.68 -10.87
N GLU A 43 2.67 8.13 -9.66
CA GLU A 43 2.56 6.69 -9.44
C GLU A 43 1.24 6.14 -9.97
N ILE A 44 0.15 6.92 -9.91
CA ILE A 44 -1.16 6.52 -10.44
C ILE A 44 -1.07 6.13 -11.92
N LYS A 45 -0.37 6.93 -12.73
CA LYS A 45 -0.20 6.67 -14.16
C LYS A 45 0.54 5.35 -14.40
N ILE A 46 1.50 5.04 -13.53
CA ILE A 46 2.24 3.78 -13.57
C ILE A 46 1.29 2.64 -13.21
N MET A 47 0.52 2.78 -12.13
CA MET A 47 -0.45 1.77 -11.68
C MET A 47 -1.48 1.43 -12.75
N GLU A 48 -2.06 2.42 -13.42
CA GLU A 48 -2.98 2.22 -14.54
C GLU A 48 -2.32 1.47 -15.71
N ALA A 49 -1.07 1.83 -16.04
CA ALA A 49 -0.32 1.21 -17.13
C ALA A 49 0.11 -0.24 -16.82
N ILE A 50 0.42 -0.55 -15.56
CA ILE A 50 0.83 -1.90 -15.14
C ILE A 50 -0.36 -2.80 -14.81
N TYR A 51 -1.52 -2.24 -14.43
CA TYR A 51 -2.70 -3.00 -14.03
C TYR A 51 -3.04 -4.18 -14.96
N PRO A 52 -3.11 -4.04 -16.30
CA PRO A 52 -3.40 -5.18 -17.17
C PRO A 52 -2.35 -6.31 -17.12
N LYS A 53 -1.11 -6.00 -16.71
CA LYS A 53 -0.03 -6.98 -16.53
C LYS A 53 -0.09 -7.66 -15.17
N VAL A 54 -0.49 -6.95 -14.10
CA VAL A 54 -0.61 -7.51 -12.75
C VAL A 54 -1.96 -8.19 -12.51
N LYS A 55 -3.03 -7.77 -13.18
CA LYS A 55 -4.39 -8.34 -13.06
C LYS A 55 -4.44 -9.88 -13.05
N PRO A 56 -3.71 -10.63 -13.90
CA PRO A 56 -3.74 -12.10 -13.89
C PRO A 56 -3.17 -12.75 -12.63
N PHE A 57 -2.40 -11.99 -11.83
CA PHE A 57 -1.76 -12.46 -10.61
C PHE A 57 -2.53 -12.07 -9.34
N LEU A 58 -3.50 -11.16 -9.48
CA LEU A 58 -4.32 -10.69 -8.37
C LEU A 58 -5.41 -11.71 -8.01
N ARG A 59 -5.85 -11.64 -6.76
CA ARG A 59 -7.00 -12.39 -6.25
C ARG A 59 -8.28 -11.88 -6.92
N GLN A 60 -9.29 -12.74 -7.06
CA GLN A 60 -10.57 -12.30 -7.61
C GLN A 60 -11.16 -11.15 -6.77
N GLU A 61 -11.10 -11.23 -5.43
CA GLU A 61 -11.61 -10.16 -4.57
C GLU A 61 -10.84 -8.83 -4.75
N GLY A 62 -9.54 -8.89 -5.04
CA GLY A 62 -8.72 -7.71 -5.33
C GLY A 62 -9.03 -7.11 -6.69
N ILE A 63 -9.29 -7.95 -7.70
CA ILE A 63 -9.74 -7.50 -9.02
C ILE A 63 -11.10 -6.82 -8.89
N ASP A 64 -12.05 -7.43 -8.17
CA ASP A 64 -13.39 -6.88 -7.99
C ASP A 64 -13.34 -5.52 -7.26
N ALA A 65 -12.48 -5.39 -6.24
CA ALA A 65 -12.26 -4.12 -5.54
C ALA A 65 -11.68 -3.03 -6.47
N ILE A 66 -10.69 -3.38 -7.30
CA ILE A 66 -10.08 -2.44 -8.26
C ILE A 66 -11.05 -2.07 -9.38
N GLU A 67 -11.89 -3.00 -9.85
CA GLU A 67 -12.91 -2.70 -10.86
C GLU A 67 -14.03 -1.79 -10.30
N ALA A 68 -14.33 -1.90 -9.01
CA ALA A 68 -15.33 -1.07 -8.34
C ALA A 68 -14.80 0.33 -7.95
N GLN A 69 -13.56 0.41 -7.45
CA GLN A 69 -12.98 1.64 -6.87
C GLN A 69 -12.02 2.36 -7.82
N GLY A 70 -11.43 1.64 -8.79
CA GLY A 70 -10.32 2.12 -9.61
C GLY A 70 -8.98 1.53 -9.17
N THR A 71 -7.92 1.81 -9.93
CA THR A 71 -6.55 1.37 -9.59
C THR A 71 -6.00 2.08 -8.35
N TYR A 72 -6.60 3.21 -7.98
CA TYR A 72 -6.39 4.00 -6.77
C TYR A 72 -7.76 4.48 -6.24
N THR A 73 -7.80 4.89 -4.98
CA THR A 73 -8.94 5.59 -4.37
C THR A 73 -8.46 6.89 -3.72
N THR A 74 -9.41 7.77 -3.39
CA THR A 74 -9.14 8.99 -2.63
C THR A 74 -9.75 8.84 -1.24
N SER A 75 -8.94 9.06 -0.21
CA SER A 75 -9.36 8.98 1.18
C SER A 75 -10.29 10.14 1.56
N GLU A 76 -10.93 10.07 2.74
CA GLU A 76 -11.79 11.15 3.26
C GLU A 76 -11.02 12.47 3.45
N ASP A 77 -9.71 12.39 3.71
CA ASP A 77 -8.80 13.54 3.83
C ASP A 77 -8.31 14.10 2.48
N GLY A 78 -8.67 13.47 1.36
CA GLY A 78 -8.28 13.89 0.01
C GLY A 78 -6.96 13.32 -0.50
N ASP A 79 -6.32 12.45 0.29
CA ASP A 79 -5.07 11.77 -0.10
C ASP A 79 -5.34 10.59 -1.04
N LEU A 80 -4.39 10.32 -1.94
CA LEU A 80 -4.46 9.22 -2.89
C LEU A 80 -3.90 7.95 -2.25
N GLU A 81 -4.64 6.85 -2.34
CA GLU A 81 -4.25 5.59 -1.71
C GLU A 81 -4.65 4.36 -2.53
N THR A 82 -4.03 3.21 -2.26
CA THR A 82 -4.43 1.95 -2.90
C THR A 82 -5.79 1.47 -2.40
N PRO A 83 -6.67 0.94 -3.27
CA PRO A 83 -7.96 0.40 -2.86
C PRO A 83 -7.82 -0.75 -1.86
N LEU A 84 -8.74 -0.79 -0.92
CA LEU A 84 -8.87 -1.84 0.08
C LEU A 84 -10.07 -2.74 -0.22
N ILE A 85 -9.93 -4.02 0.10
CA ILE A 85 -10.97 -5.04 0.10
C ILE A 85 -11.61 -5.03 1.50
N ASN A 86 -12.90 -4.72 1.57
CA ASN A 86 -13.67 -4.64 2.82
C ASN A 86 -13.06 -3.73 3.90
N GLY A 87 -12.23 -2.76 3.52
CA GLY A 87 -11.60 -1.82 4.47
C GLY A 87 -10.47 -2.41 5.32
N ALA A 88 -9.83 -3.50 4.88
CA ALA A 88 -8.70 -4.11 5.61
C ALA A 88 -7.56 -4.57 4.68
N ASP A 89 -7.86 -5.51 3.79
CA ASP A 89 -6.88 -6.10 2.88
C ASP A 89 -6.57 -5.15 1.72
N CYS A 90 -5.30 -4.87 1.42
CA CYS A 90 -4.99 -4.14 0.18
C CYS A 90 -5.33 -4.98 -1.06
N ALA A 91 -5.94 -4.37 -2.08
CA ALA A 91 -6.40 -5.06 -3.28
C ALA A 91 -5.25 -5.69 -4.12
N TYR A 92 -4.03 -5.18 -3.95
CA TYR A 92 -2.83 -5.67 -4.61
C TYR A 92 -2.09 -6.78 -3.83
N VAL A 93 -2.58 -7.17 -2.66
CA VAL A 93 -1.94 -8.20 -1.84
C VAL A 93 -2.20 -9.59 -2.41
N ILE A 94 -1.11 -10.32 -2.59
CA ILE A 94 -1.11 -11.75 -2.94
C ILE A 94 -0.54 -12.53 -1.76
N PHE A 95 -1.18 -13.64 -1.43
CA PHE A 95 -0.70 -14.58 -0.42
C PHE A 95 0.10 -15.68 -1.11
N ASP A 96 1.32 -15.92 -0.62
CA ASP A 96 2.10 -17.09 -1.01
C ASP A 96 1.45 -18.39 -0.49
N ASP A 97 1.86 -19.55 -0.99
CA ASP A 97 1.35 -20.90 -0.64
C ASP A 97 1.30 -21.17 0.89
N LYS A 98 2.12 -20.44 1.66
CA LYS A 98 2.13 -20.47 3.14
C LYS A 98 1.14 -19.52 3.83
N LYS A 99 0.25 -18.85 3.11
CA LYS A 99 -0.70 -17.83 3.61
C LYS A 99 -0.03 -16.67 4.37
N CYS A 100 1.24 -16.39 4.08
CA CYS A 100 1.94 -15.19 4.57
C CYS A 100 1.83 -14.12 3.48
N GLY A 101 1.04 -13.05 3.70
CA GLY A 101 0.89 -11.95 2.75
C GLY A 101 2.21 -11.20 2.63
N THR A 102 2.96 -11.43 1.55
CA THR A 102 4.36 -10.98 1.48
C THR A 102 4.78 -10.37 0.15
N LEU A 103 3.88 -10.17 -0.81
CA LEU A 103 4.27 -9.62 -2.11
C LEU A 103 3.26 -8.57 -2.59
N CYS A 104 3.67 -7.30 -2.52
CA CYS A 104 3.15 -6.24 -3.38
C CYS A 104 4.12 -6.13 -4.58
N TYR A 105 3.60 -6.26 -5.80
CA TYR A 105 4.36 -6.13 -7.06
C TYR A 105 4.28 -4.72 -7.62
#